data_AF-A0A520W9T5-F1
#
_entry.id   AF-A0A520W9T5-F1
#
_cell.length_a   1.000
_cell.length_b   1.000
_cell.length_c   1.000
_cell.angle_alpha   90.00
_cell.angle_beta   90.00
_cell.angle_gamma   90.00
#
_symmetry.space_group_name_H-M   'P 1'
#
loop_
_entity.id
_entity.type
_entity.pdbx_description
1 polymer ?
#
loop_
_entity_poly.entity_id
_entity_poly.type
_entity_poly.pdbx_seq_one_letter_code
_entity_poly.pdbx_strand_id
1 'polypeptide(L)'
;MNKRFFKFKNDLSIKSILEYLNISENFFYKYNSKNNNIDDFKINQFSSLSNSSDNSLIFLNKSINSNLKDIKGVCITELLSKENKFKNYIIIPSKNPKLDFCNLINEFCIKKEKKSEFVKINHSLISNTSIKGLNFTIGNFSKIDANVEIGDNVVIGNNVSISQNCLIGHNVHIMDGVCIDCSIIGNNVTISQNTVIGKNGFGFHSGSPNSQIFFHIGGVEIGNDVFIGSNCNVDRGHIDNTTIGDFVRVDNQVHIAHNCQIGKNSILAGKSALSGSVNLGENVILAGDVGIVDNITIGRNSLISAGTKVFKNFPENSKIGGYPARSLYDWQKIQVKLNKMLSKIK
;
A
#
# COMPACT_ATOMS: atom_id res chain seq x y z
N MET A 1 11.37 12.67 11.66
CA MET A 1 10.89 11.43 12.30
C MET A 1 10.21 11.78 13.61
N ASN A 2 9.12 11.12 13.99
CA ASN A 2 8.48 11.35 15.29
C ASN A 2 9.16 10.49 16.37
N LYS A 3 10.01 11.13 17.21
CA LYS A 3 10.83 10.46 18.24
C LYS A 3 10.02 9.82 19.38
N ARG A 4 8.73 10.18 19.52
CA ARG A 4 7.83 9.53 20.50
C ARG A 4 7.58 8.08 20.13
N PHE A 5 7.46 7.78 18.83
CA PHE A 5 7.04 6.46 18.33
C PHE A 5 8.18 5.67 17.70
N PHE A 6 9.10 6.36 17.03
CA PHE A 6 10.24 5.77 16.34
C PHE A 6 11.52 6.27 16.96
N LYS A 7 12.36 5.34 17.42
CA LYS A 7 13.68 5.61 17.96
C LYS A 7 14.65 4.69 17.25
N PHE A 8 15.83 5.20 16.97
CA PHE A 8 16.94 4.30 16.64
C PHE A 8 17.27 3.46 17.86
N LYS A 9 17.65 2.21 17.63
CA LYS A 9 18.24 1.39 18.70
C LYS A 9 19.54 2.01 19.20
N ASN A 10 20.38 2.46 18.25
CA ASN A 10 21.64 3.17 18.46
C ASN A 10 21.81 4.23 17.36
N ASP A 11 22.59 5.29 17.63
CA ASP A 11 22.94 6.26 16.59
C ASP A 11 23.59 5.55 15.39
N LEU A 12 23.15 5.89 14.18
CA LEU A 12 23.65 5.34 12.94
C LEU A 12 24.97 6.01 12.55
N SER A 13 26.01 5.22 12.31
CA SER A 13 27.22 5.69 11.65
C SER A 13 27.06 5.67 10.13
N ILE A 14 27.84 6.49 9.43
CA ILE A 14 27.91 6.46 7.97
C ILE A 14 28.39 5.08 7.50
N LYS A 15 29.36 4.50 8.21
CA LYS A 15 29.89 3.16 7.91
C LYS A 15 28.79 2.10 7.85
N SER A 16 27.92 2.05 8.84
CA SER A 16 26.82 1.08 8.89
C SER A 16 25.83 1.28 7.73
N ILE A 17 25.62 2.51 7.28
CA ILE A 17 24.78 2.78 6.10
C ILE A 17 25.47 2.31 4.82
N LEU A 18 26.75 2.59 4.65
CA LEU A 18 27.52 2.16 3.49
C LEU A 18 27.59 0.63 3.40
N GLU A 19 27.83 -0.06 4.51
CA GLU A 19 27.80 -1.52 4.61
C GLU A 19 26.42 -2.07 4.21
N TYR A 20 25.34 -1.52 4.79
CA TYR A 20 23.97 -1.98 4.48
C TYR A 20 23.58 -1.78 3.01
N LEU A 21 24.00 -0.66 2.41
CA LEU A 21 23.72 -0.35 1.01
C LEU A 21 24.75 -0.95 0.03
N ASN A 22 25.73 -1.71 0.52
CA ASN A 22 26.84 -2.26 -0.27
C ASN A 22 27.62 -1.19 -1.07
N ILE A 23 27.90 -0.04 -0.46
CA ILE A 23 28.67 1.06 -1.03
C ILE A 23 30.09 1.03 -0.46
N SER A 24 31.11 0.98 -1.33
CA SER A 24 32.50 1.01 -0.87
C SER A 24 32.93 2.40 -0.41
N GLU A 25 33.81 2.47 0.60
CA GLU A 25 34.38 3.74 1.08
C GLU A 25 35.09 4.51 -0.04
N ASN A 26 35.83 3.81 -0.91
CA ASN A 26 36.47 4.39 -2.09
C ASN A 26 35.48 5.10 -3.00
N PHE A 27 34.27 4.56 -3.16
CA PHE A 27 33.22 5.17 -3.96
C PHE A 27 32.58 6.36 -3.24
N PHE A 28 32.34 6.24 -1.94
CA PHE A 28 31.86 7.34 -1.10
C PHE A 28 32.80 8.57 -1.12
N TYR A 29 34.12 8.35 -0.99
CA TYR A 29 35.12 9.42 -1.01
C TYR A 29 35.36 10.07 -2.38
N LYS A 30 34.77 9.55 -3.47
CA LYS A 30 34.71 10.30 -4.74
C LYS A 30 33.81 11.53 -4.64
N TYR A 31 32.78 11.47 -3.80
CA TYR A 31 31.77 12.52 -3.65
C TYR A 31 31.94 13.36 -2.37
N ASN A 32 32.79 12.92 -1.45
CA ASN A 32 32.99 13.52 -0.13
C ASN A 32 34.48 13.81 0.13
N SER A 33 34.76 14.78 1.00
CA SER A 33 36.14 15.04 1.45
C SER A 33 36.68 13.86 2.27
N LYS A 34 37.95 13.48 2.09
CA LYS A 34 38.62 12.48 2.94
C LYS A 34 38.67 12.88 4.42
N ASN A 35 38.49 14.17 4.73
CA ASN A 35 38.43 14.67 6.11
C ASN A 35 37.05 14.49 6.76
N ASN A 36 36.03 14.06 6.03
CA ASN A 36 34.73 13.74 6.63
C ASN A 36 34.89 12.41 7.39
N ASN A 37 35.07 12.48 8.70
CA ASN A 37 35.31 11.29 9.51
C ASN A 37 34.06 10.40 9.52
N ILE A 38 34.14 9.23 8.86
CA ILE A 38 33.03 8.27 8.68
C ILE A 38 32.53 7.73 10.04
N ASP A 39 33.42 7.69 11.03
CA ASP A 39 33.15 7.10 12.35
C ASP A 39 32.57 8.11 13.37
N ASP A 40 32.82 9.41 13.22
CA ASP A 40 32.38 10.42 14.19
C ASP A 40 30.95 10.91 13.93
N PHE A 41 30.48 10.83 12.69
CA PHE A 41 29.19 11.39 12.32
C PHE A 41 28.04 10.48 12.74
N LYS A 42 27.23 10.95 13.69
CA LYS A 42 26.10 10.21 14.24
C LYS A 42 24.78 10.72 13.68
N ILE A 43 24.04 9.83 13.03
CA ILE A 43 22.69 10.08 12.53
C ILE A 43 21.70 9.55 13.56
N ASN A 44 20.82 10.43 14.02
CA ASN A 44 19.80 10.09 15.04
C ASN A 44 18.36 10.41 14.60
N GLN A 45 18.17 10.85 13.35
CA GLN A 45 16.86 11.08 12.77
C GLN A 45 16.83 10.94 11.26
N PHE A 46 15.73 10.38 10.76
CA PHE A 46 15.30 10.57 9.38
C PHE A 46 14.45 11.84 9.28
N SER A 47 14.69 12.68 8.27
CA SER A 47 13.99 13.97 8.14
C SER A 47 13.53 14.24 6.70
N SER A 48 12.54 15.13 6.55
CA SER A 48 12.31 15.82 5.28
C SER A 48 13.39 16.88 5.09
N LEU A 49 13.58 17.36 3.85
CA LEU A 49 14.51 18.45 3.56
C LEU A 49 14.22 19.69 4.43
N SER A 50 12.95 20.10 4.54
CA SER A 50 12.52 21.29 5.28
C SER A 50 12.77 21.25 6.79
N ASN A 51 12.81 20.05 7.38
CA ASN A 51 12.99 19.83 8.82
C ASN A 51 14.35 19.18 9.12
N SER A 52 15.29 19.22 8.16
CA SER A 52 16.61 18.64 8.33
C SER A 52 17.45 19.44 9.32
N SER A 53 18.30 18.74 10.05
CA SER A 53 19.31 19.26 10.97
C SER A 53 20.60 18.46 10.78
N ASP A 54 21.68 18.87 11.43
CA ASP A 54 23.01 18.28 11.20
C ASP A 54 23.02 16.75 11.42
N ASN A 55 22.30 16.20 12.38
CA ASN A 55 22.26 14.74 12.60
C ASN A 55 21.16 13.99 11.80
N SER A 56 20.66 14.60 10.72
CA SER A 56 19.59 14.02 9.90
C SER A 56 20.10 13.25 8.70
N LEU A 57 19.44 12.15 8.39
CA LEU A 57 19.52 11.50 7.09
C LEU A 57 18.29 11.89 6.27
N ILE A 58 18.52 12.36 5.05
CA ILE A 58 17.49 12.73 4.07
C ILE A 58 17.74 12.02 2.74
N PHE A 59 16.76 12.03 1.83
CA PHE A 59 16.97 11.61 0.45
C PHE A 59 16.48 12.66 -0.55
N LEU A 60 17.07 12.66 -1.75
CA LEU A 60 16.64 13.45 -2.89
C LEU A 60 16.62 12.58 -4.16
N ASN A 61 15.51 12.61 -4.89
CA ASN A 61 15.41 12.01 -6.22
C ASN A 61 15.76 13.07 -7.26
N LYS A 62 16.86 12.84 -7.99
CA LYS A 62 17.57 13.82 -8.83
C LYS A 62 18.11 15.01 -8.07
N SER A 63 19.33 15.44 -8.40
CA SER A 63 19.84 16.75 -8.04
C SER A 63 19.00 17.82 -8.73
N ILE A 64 17.84 18.14 -8.17
CA ILE A 64 17.03 19.27 -8.64
C ILE A 64 17.94 20.49 -8.57
N ASN A 65 18.29 20.99 -9.75
CA ASN A 65 18.85 22.32 -9.93
C ASN A 65 18.05 23.28 -9.05
N SER A 66 18.74 23.99 -8.15
CA SER A 66 18.27 25.10 -7.31
C SER A 66 17.78 24.81 -5.87
N ASN A 67 18.53 24.06 -5.04
CA ASN A 67 18.93 24.52 -3.68
C ASN A 67 19.54 23.39 -2.82
N LEU A 68 20.76 22.95 -3.17
CA LEU A 68 21.59 22.15 -2.26
C LEU A 68 22.14 22.96 -1.07
N LYS A 69 21.88 24.28 -1.01
CA LYS A 69 22.40 25.19 0.02
C LYS A 69 21.78 25.00 1.41
N ASP A 70 20.63 24.33 1.49
CA ASP A 70 19.86 24.18 2.74
C ASP A 70 19.89 22.76 3.30
N ILE A 71 20.68 21.84 2.72
CA ILE A 71 20.83 20.50 3.27
C ILE A 71 21.50 20.61 4.64
N LYS A 72 20.97 19.95 5.66
CA LYS A 72 21.66 19.77 6.93
C LYS A 72 21.81 18.27 7.18
N GLY A 73 23.04 17.83 7.43
CA GLY A 73 23.38 16.44 7.69
C GLY A 73 23.78 15.60 6.47
N VAL A 74 23.25 14.38 6.39
CA VAL A 74 23.60 13.36 5.39
C VAL A 74 22.48 13.21 4.37
N CYS A 75 22.82 13.18 3.08
CA CYS A 75 21.87 13.08 1.99
C CYS A 75 22.15 11.86 1.11
N ILE A 76 21.16 11.00 0.93
CA ILE A 76 21.16 9.96 -0.10
C ILE A 76 20.65 10.58 -1.41
N THR A 77 21.41 10.49 -2.49
CA THR A 77 21.02 11.11 -3.77
C THR A 77 21.57 10.35 -4.96
N GLU A 78 21.02 10.61 -6.13
CA GLU A 78 21.46 10.01 -7.39
C GLU A 78 22.92 10.36 -7.69
N LEU A 79 23.56 9.52 -8.50
CA LEU A 79 24.94 9.73 -8.96
C LEU A 79 25.07 11.10 -9.64
N LEU A 80 25.80 12.01 -8.99
CA LEU A 80 26.02 13.36 -9.49
C LEU A 80 27.06 13.35 -10.61
N SER A 81 26.77 14.02 -11.72
CA SER A 81 27.62 14.08 -12.92
C SER A 81 28.85 14.98 -12.78
N LYS A 82 28.88 15.86 -11.78
CA LYS A 82 30.05 16.67 -11.43
C LYS A 82 30.48 16.33 -10.01
N GLU A 83 31.79 16.08 -9.85
CA GLU A 83 32.52 16.00 -8.58
C GLU A 83 32.52 17.37 -7.86
N ASN A 84 31.33 17.93 -7.64
CA ASN A 84 31.20 19.09 -6.78
C ASN A 84 31.53 18.60 -5.38
N LYS A 85 32.73 18.95 -4.90
CA LYS A 85 33.10 18.77 -3.49
C LYS A 85 32.16 19.65 -2.65
N PHE A 86 31.05 19.07 -2.20
CA PHE A 86 30.13 19.73 -1.29
C PHE A 86 30.83 19.84 0.06
N LYS A 87 31.48 20.98 0.33
CA LYS A 87 32.30 21.17 1.53
C LYS A 87 31.52 21.11 2.85
N ASN A 88 30.19 21.22 2.80
CA ASN A 88 29.35 21.40 4.00
C ASN A 88 28.35 20.25 4.26
N TYR A 89 28.28 19.23 3.40
CA TYR A 89 27.29 18.15 3.52
C TYR A 89 27.91 16.79 3.19
N ILE A 90 27.34 15.72 3.74
CA ILE A 90 27.77 14.35 3.46
C ILE A 90 26.80 13.70 2.48
N ILE A 91 27.32 13.11 1.41
CA ILE A 91 26.54 12.50 0.33
C ILE A 91 26.74 10.99 0.30
N ILE A 92 25.63 10.25 0.27
CA ILE A 92 25.60 8.82 0.03
C ILE A 92 25.07 8.60 -1.39
N PRO A 93 25.93 8.24 -2.36
CA PRO A 93 25.52 8.04 -3.74
C PRO A 93 24.69 6.76 -3.87
N SER A 94 23.51 6.85 -4.49
CA SER A 94 22.59 5.73 -4.69
C SER A 94 22.04 5.72 -6.11
N LYS A 95 21.76 4.52 -6.64
CA LYS A 95 21.01 4.37 -7.91
C LYS A 95 19.51 4.64 -7.74
N ASN A 96 18.98 4.39 -6.54
CA ASN A 96 17.56 4.53 -6.21
C ASN A 96 17.42 5.17 -4.81
N PRO A 97 17.68 6.49 -4.65
CA PRO A 97 17.79 7.13 -3.34
C PRO A 97 16.57 6.93 -2.44
N LYS A 98 15.37 7.03 -3.03
CA LYS A 98 14.11 6.79 -2.31
C LYS A 98 14.00 5.36 -1.77
N LEU A 99 14.38 4.37 -2.58
CA LEU A 99 14.31 2.96 -2.19
C LEU A 99 15.28 2.66 -1.05
N ASP A 100 16.54 3.09 -1.21
CA ASP A 100 17.59 2.89 -0.22
C ASP A 100 17.24 3.57 1.11
N PHE A 101 16.71 4.79 1.04
CA PHE A 101 16.20 5.51 2.21
C PHE A 101 15.07 4.75 2.93
N CYS A 102 14.11 4.20 2.18
CA CYS A 102 13.04 3.37 2.74
C CYS A 102 13.58 2.08 3.38
N ASN A 103 14.57 1.43 2.77
CA ASN A 103 15.19 0.22 3.30
C ASN A 103 15.92 0.51 4.63
N LEU A 104 16.64 1.64 4.73
CA LEU A 104 17.28 2.07 5.97
C LEU A 104 16.27 2.37 7.08
N ILE A 105 15.14 3.01 6.76
CA ILE A 105 14.05 3.21 7.72
C ILE A 105 13.55 1.85 8.24
N ASN A 106 13.35 0.89 7.34
CA ASN A 106 12.86 -0.43 7.72
C ASN A 106 13.83 -1.13 8.67
N GLU A 107 15.12 -1.20 8.32
CA GLU A 107 16.13 -1.91 9.11
C GLU A 107 16.42 -1.24 10.45
N PHE A 108 16.60 0.09 10.47
CA PHE A 108 17.14 0.78 11.65
C PHE A 108 16.09 1.46 12.53
N CYS A 109 14.84 1.61 12.07
CA CYS A 109 13.75 2.21 12.85
C CYS A 109 12.54 1.30 13.06
N ILE A 110 12.13 0.53 12.05
CA ILE A 110 10.88 -0.26 12.12
C ILE A 110 11.13 -1.66 12.67
N LYS A 111 12.18 -2.34 12.21
CA LYS A 111 12.53 -3.72 12.61
C LYS A 111 12.96 -3.76 14.09
N LYS A 112 11.98 -3.90 14.97
CA LYS A 112 12.20 -4.16 16.39
C LYS A 112 12.52 -5.65 16.58
N GLU A 113 13.54 -5.95 17.38
CA GLU A 113 13.64 -7.29 17.97
C GLU A 113 12.40 -7.50 18.83
N LYS A 114 11.68 -8.61 18.62
CA LYS A 114 10.55 -8.99 19.49
C LYS A 114 11.10 -9.32 20.88
N LYS A 115 11.29 -8.31 21.74
CA LYS A 115 11.31 -8.51 23.19
C LYS A 115 9.89 -8.31 23.69
N SER A 116 9.15 -9.40 23.85
CA SER A 116 7.87 -9.36 24.56
C SER A 116 8.14 -9.47 26.06
N GLU A 117 7.95 -8.38 26.80
CA GLU A 117 7.85 -8.36 28.26
C GLU A 117 6.51 -8.92 28.77
N PHE A 118 5.66 -9.42 27.86
CA PHE A 118 4.32 -9.93 28.16
C PHE A 118 4.26 -11.46 28.17
N VAL A 119 3.55 -12.01 29.16
CA VAL A 119 3.19 -13.43 29.23
C VAL A 119 2.12 -13.73 28.18
N LYS A 120 2.35 -14.73 27.33
CA LYS A 120 1.42 -15.16 26.28
C LYS A 120 0.23 -15.90 26.92
N ILE A 121 -0.85 -15.18 27.23
CA ILE A 121 -2.14 -15.77 27.54
C ILE A 121 -2.98 -15.69 26.27
N ASN A 122 -3.17 -16.80 25.57
CA ASN A 122 -3.90 -16.83 24.31
C ASN A 122 -5.40 -17.11 24.56
N HIS A 123 -6.23 -16.07 24.45
CA HIS A 123 -7.70 -16.17 24.56
C HIS A 123 -8.39 -16.46 23.20
N SER A 124 -7.63 -16.91 22.21
CA SER A 124 -8.16 -17.16 20.86
C SER A 124 -8.76 -18.56 20.73
N LEU A 125 -9.80 -18.65 19.89
CA LEU A 125 -10.50 -19.89 19.61
C LEU A 125 -10.06 -20.42 18.25
N ILE A 126 -9.55 -21.65 18.21
CA ILE A 126 -9.09 -22.29 16.98
C ILE A 126 -9.77 -23.64 16.89
N SER A 127 -10.47 -23.91 15.79
CA SER A 127 -11.07 -25.22 15.55
C SER A 127 -9.99 -26.31 15.50
N ASN A 128 -10.31 -27.47 16.08
CA ASN A 128 -9.43 -28.65 16.05
C ASN A 128 -9.18 -29.19 14.63
N THR A 129 -10.05 -28.85 13.66
CA THR A 129 -9.89 -29.28 12.26
C THR A 129 -9.08 -28.30 11.41
N SER A 130 -8.62 -27.18 11.97
CA SER A 130 -7.76 -26.24 11.24
C SER A 130 -6.32 -26.74 11.17
N ILE A 131 -5.74 -26.67 9.97
CA ILE A 131 -4.36 -27.08 9.70
C ILE A 131 -3.46 -25.84 9.76
N LYS A 132 -2.33 -25.95 10.45
CA LYS A 132 -1.42 -24.84 10.73
C LYS A 132 0.01 -25.22 10.38
N GLY A 133 0.67 -24.40 9.57
CA GLY A 133 2.09 -24.52 9.24
C GLY A 133 3.01 -24.12 10.39
N LEU A 134 4.30 -24.17 10.10
CA LEU A 134 5.38 -23.81 11.02
C LEU A 134 5.39 -22.31 11.31
N ASN A 135 5.90 -21.92 12.48
CA ASN A 135 6.04 -20.52 12.91
C ASN A 135 4.73 -19.71 12.91
N PHE A 136 3.58 -20.39 13.00
CA PHE A 136 2.28 -19.76 13.14
C PHE A 136 2.17 -18.97 14.45
N THR A 137 1.73 -17.72 14.36
CA THR A 137 1.43 -16.89 15.53
C THR A 137 0.04 -16.28 15.43
N ILE A 138 -0.63 -16.18 16.57
CA ILE A 138 -1.98 -15.63 16.69
C ILE A 138 -2.04 -14.69 17.89
N GLY A 139 -2.63 -13.52 17.69
CA GLY A 139 -2.97 -12.55 18.73
C GLY A 139 -4.18 -13.00 19.54
N ASN A 140 -4.58 -12.18 20.50
CA ASN A 140 -5.67 -12.48 21.43
C ASN A 140 -7.06 -12.27 20.80
N PHE A 141 -8.04 -13.02 21.31
CA PHE A 141 -9.45 -12.90 20.95
C PHE A 141 -9.73 -13.11 19.45
N SER A 142 -8.82 -13.79 18.76
CA SER A 142 -8.98 -14.17 17.37
C SER A 142 -9.71 -15.51 17.27
N LYS A 143 -10.45 -15.71 16.19
CA LYS A 143 -11.27 -16.89 15.94
C LYS A 143 -10.93 -17.50 14.57
N ILE A 144 -10.58 -18.78 14.56
CA ILE A 144 -10.31 -19.57 13.35
C ILE A 144 -11.27 -20.74 13.33
N ASP A 145 -12.15 -20.76 12.33
CA ASP A 145 -13.18 -21.78 12.20
C ASP A 145 -12.66 -23.09 11.58
N ALA A 146 -13.57 -24.04 11.35
CA ALA A 146 -13.26 -25.38 10.89
C ALA A 146 -12.63 -25.41 9.49
N ASN A 147 -11.69 -26.35 9.30
CA ASN A 147 -11.08 -26.66 8.00
C ASN A 147 -10.37 -25.46 7.35
N VAL A 148 -9.97 -24.47 8.13
CA VAL A 148 -9.08 -23.41 7.65
C VAL A 148 -7.68 -24.01 7.49
N GLU A 149 -7.08 -23.77 6.33
CA GLU A 149 -5.71 -24.17 6.01
C GLU A 149 -4.80 -22.94 6.11
N ILE A 150 -3.74 -23.05 6.92
CA ILE A 150 -2.81 -21.95 7.19
C ILE A 150 -1.39 -22.40 6.90
N GLY A 151 -0.71 -21.70 6.00
CA GLY A 151 0.68 -21.95 5.65
C GLY A 151 1.70 -21.58 6.73
N ASP A 152 2.97 -21.70 6.35
CA ASP A 152 4.10 -21.39 7.22
C ASP A 152 4.30 -19.88 7.39
N ASN A 153 4.88 -19.49 8.53
CA ASN A 153 5.26 -18.11 8.86
C ASN A 153 4.07 -17.13 8.84
N VAL A 154 2.86 -17.61 9.10
CA VAL A 154 1.67 -16.77 9.19
C VAL A 154 1.57 -16.08 10.54
N VAL A 155 1.30 -14.78 10.51
CA VAL A 155 1.10 -13.94 11.69
C VAL A 155 -0.31 -13.39 11.66
N ILE A 156 -1.12 -13.78 12.64
CA ILE A 156 -2.47 -13.29 12.86
C ILE A 156 -2.47 -12.34 14.05
N GLY A 157 -3.06 -11.16 13.88
CA GLY A 157 -3.24 -10.14 14.90
C GLY A 157 -4.32 -10.47 15.94
N ASN A 158 -4.69 -9.47 16.72
CA ASN A 158 -5.76 -9.56 17.71
C ASN A 158 -7.14 -9.36 17.07
N ASN A 159 -8.18 -9.96 17.63
CA ASN A 159 -9.57 -9.80 17.19
C ASN A 159 -9.80 -10.12 15.70
N VAL A 160 -9.02 -11.05 15.15
CA VAL A 160 -9.17 -11.50 13.75
C VAL A 160 -10.19 -12.62 13.69
N SER A 161 -11.03 -12.65 12.65
CA SER A 161 -11.91 -13.78 12.36
C SER A 161 -11.62 -14.37 10.98
N ILE A 162 -11.44 -15.69 10.92
CA ILE A 162 -11.28 -16.44 9.68
C ILE A 162 -12.33 -17.55 9.64
N SER A 163 -13.28 -17.43 8.73
CA SER A 163 -14.37 -18.39 8.54
C SER A 163 -13.87 -19.73 7.97
N GLN A 164 -14.74 -20.72 8.09
CA GLN A 164 -14.47 -22.10 7.66
C GLN A 164 -14.03 -22.21 6.20
N ASN A 165 -13.19 -23.21 5.91
CA ASN A 165 -12.70 -23.57 4.58
C ASN A 165 -11.87 -22.46 3.85
N CYS A 166 -11.52 -21.36 4.53
CA CYS A 166 -10.58 -20.39 3.97
C CYS A 166 -9.17 -21.00 3.87
N LEU A 167 -8.41 -20.57 2.86
CA LEU A 167 -7.01 -20.95 2.69
C LEU A 167 -6.13 -19.70 2.83
N ILE A 168 -5.12 -19.78 3.70
CA ILE A 168 -4.12 -18.74 3.92
C ILE A 168 -2.75 -19.30 3.54
N GLY A 169 -2.10 -18.69 2.56
CA GLY A 169 -0.77 -19.07 2.09
C GLY A 169 0.35 -18.81 3.11
N HIS A 170 1.59 -18.93 2.63
CA HIS A 170 2.80 -18.74 3.41
C HIS A 170 3.18 -17.27 3.56
N ASN A 171 3.87 -16.93 4.65
CA ASN A 171 4.38 -15.58 4.93
C ASN A 171 3.29 -14.50 4.90
N VAL A 172 2.09 -14.84 5.38
CA VAL A 172 0.95 -13.91 5.41
C VAL A 172 0.88 -13.17 6.74
N HIS A 173 0.67 -11.86 6.67
CA HIS A 173 0.48 -10.98 7.82
C HIS A 173 -0.94 -10.43 7.85
N ILE A 174 -1.76 -10.93 8.78
CA ILE A 174 -3.14 -10.48 8.99
C ILE A 174 -3.15 -9.60 10.24
N MET A 175 -3.39 -8.31 10.08
CA MET A 175 -3.37 -7.35 11.20
C MET A 175 -4.67 -7.36 12.01
N ASP A 176 -4.68 -6.62 13.11
CA ASP A 176 -5.77 -6.63 14.09
C ASP A 176 -7.15 -6.27 13.48
N GLY A 177 -8.19 -6.96 13.94
CA GLY A 177 -9.59 -6.69 13.56
C GLY A 177 -10.00 -7.13 12.16
N VAL A 178 -9.14 -7.83 11.41
CA VAL A 178 -9.44 -8.32 10.06
C VAL A 178 -10.50 -9.44 10.10
N CYS A 179 -11.41 -9.44 9.13
CA CYS A 179 -12.40 -10.49 8.92
C CYS A 179 -12.24 -11.10 7.52
N ILE A 180 -12.06 -12.42 7.45
CA ILE A 180 -11.88 -13.17 6.20
C ILE A 180 -12.92 -14.28 6.12
N ASP A 181 -13.68 -14.30 5.03
CA ASP A 181 -14.74 -15.26 4.76
C ASP A 181 -14.64 -15.73 3.29
N CYS A 182 -15.04 -16.96 2.99
CA CYS A 182 -15.06 -17.51 1.62
C CYS A 182 -13.87 -17.11 0.71
N SER A 183 -12.64 -17.18 1.24
CA SER A 183 -11.46 -16.60 0.58
C SER A 183 -10.28 -17.56 0.50
N ILE A 184 -9.54 -17.44 -0.60
CA ILE A 184 -8.22 -18.04 -0.82
C ILE A 184 -7.21 -16.90 -0.89
N ILE A 185 -6.23 -16.91 0.01
CA ILE A 185 -5.17 -15.90 0.11
C ILE A 185 -3.83 -16.54 -0.27
N GLY A 186 -3.14 -15.96 -1.24
CA GLY A 186 -1.82 -16.41 -1.69
C GLY A 186 -0.70 -16.15 -0.68
N ASN A 187 0.53 -16.23 -1.17
CA ASN A 187 1.73 -16.09 -0.35
C ASN A 187 2.20 -14.64 -0.26
N ASN A 188 2.98 -14.32 0.77
CA ASN A 188 3.59 -12.99 0.98
C ASN A 188 2.55 -11.85 1.01
N VAL A 189 1.35 -12.13 1.53
CA VAL A 189 0.25 -11.16 1.57
C VAL A 189 0.25 -10.42 2.90
N THR A 190 -0.04 -9.11 2.87
CA THR A 190 -0.32 -8.32 4.07
C THR A 190 -1.70 -7.71 4.00
N ILE A 191 -2.52 -7.94 5.02
CA ILE A 191 -3.87 -7.37 5.16
C ILE A 191 -3.88 -6.49 6.42
N SER A 192 -3.99 -5.19 6.24
CA SER A 192 -3.98 -4.20 7.32
C SER A 192 -5.32 -4.13 8.07
N GLN A 193 -5.31 -3.41 9.19
CA GLN A 193 -6.32 -3.49 10.24
C GLN A 193 -7.75 -3.25 9.75
N ASN A 194 -8.69 -3.95 10.38
CA ASN A 194 -10.13 -3.76 10.18
C ASN A 194 -10.61 -3.91 8.72
N THR A 195 -9.86 -4.62 7.88
CA THR A 195 -10.25 -4.95 6.52
C THR A 195 -11.14 -6.19 6.50
N VAL A 196 -12.15 -6.18 5.63
CA VAL A 196 -13.13 -7.25 5.49
C VAL A 196 -13.06 -7.84 4.09
N ILE A 197 -12.89 -9.16 4.00
CA ILE A 197 -12.70 -9.89 2.75
C ILE A 197 -13.72 -11.03 2.68
N GLY A 198 -14.39 -11.12 1.54
CA GLY A 198 -15.28 -12.20 1.14
C GLY A 198 -16.62 -12.26 1.87
N LYS A 199 -17.08 -11.11 2.39
CA LYS A 199 -18.49 -10.96 2.78
C LYS A 199 -19.37 -10.78 1.53
N ASN A 200 -20.68 -10.92 1.72
CA ASN A 200 -21.67 -10.71 0.66
C ASN A 200 -21.52 -9.33 0.04
N GLY A 201 -21.54 -9.29 -1.30
CA GLY A 201 -21.71 -8.04 -2.02
C GLY A 201 -23.17 -7.58 -2.03
N PHE A 202 -23.38 -6.42 -2.65
CA PHE A 202 -24.70 -5.80 -2.76
C PHE A 202 -25.47 -6.28 -3.98
N GLY A 203 -26.25 -7.37 -3.83
CA GLY A 203 -27.15 -7.90 -4.85
C GLY A 203 -28.60 -7.98 -4.35
N PHE A 204 -29.55 -7.40 -5.07
CA PHE A 204 -30.98 -7.48 -4.75
C PHE A 204 -31.86 -7.32 -5.99
N HIS A 205 -33.11 -7.80 -5.93
CA HIS A 205 -34.10 -7.56 -6.99
C HIS A 205 -34.79 -6.21 -6.78
N SER A 206 -34.54 -5.23 -7.67
CA SER A 206 -35.29 -3.98 -7.68
C SER A 206 -36.71 -4.22 -8.20
N GLY A 207 -37.73 -3.88 -7.41
CA GLY A 207 -39.14 -4.02 -7.78
C GLY A 207 -39.91 -5.13 -7.07
N SER A 208 -39.26 -5.98 -6.26
CA SER A 208 -39.97 -6.89 -5.34
C SER A 208 -40.34 -6.15 -4.04
N PRO A 209 -41.47 -6.49 -3.38
CA PRO A 209 -41.68 -6.11 -1.99
C PRO A 209 -40.46 -6.52 -1.16
N ASN A 210 -39.95 -5.62 -0.32
CA ASN A 210 -38.81 -5.80 0.58
C ASN A 210 -37.40 -5.94 -0.05
N SER A 211 -37.21 -5.66 -1.35
CA SER A 211 -35.88 -5.71 -2.01
C SER A 211 -35.11 -7.02 -1.70
N GLN A 212 -35.66 -8.16 -2.13
CA GLN A 212 -35.08 -9.47 -1.80
C GLN A 212 -33.59 -9.53 -2.14
N ILE A 213 -32.78 -9.83 -1.13
CA ILE A 213 -31.32 -9.91 -1.24
C ILE A 213 -30.95 -11.23 -1.92
N PHE A 214 -30.05 -11.16 -2.90
CA PHE A 214 -29.47 -12.35 -3.52
C PHE A 214 -28.27 -12.83 -2.72
N PHE A 215 -28.21 -14.14 -2.47
CA PHE A 215 -27.06 -14.73 -1.81
C PHE A 215 -25.92 -14.93 -2.80
N HIS A 216 -24.73 -14.42 -2.43
CA HIS A 216 -23.52 -14.66 -3.20
C HIS A 216 -22.91 -15.99 -2.78
N ILE A 217 -22.58 -16.84 -3.75
CA ILE A 217 -21.99 -18.17 -3.55
C ILE A 217 -20.56 -18.27 -4.08
N GLY A 218 -20.08 -17.26 -4.81
CA GLY A 218 -18.68 -17.14 -5.15
C GLY A 218 -17.82 -16.76 -3.95
N GLY A 219 -16.50 -16.78 -4.14
CA GLY A 219 -15.50 -16.42 -3.15
C GLY A 219 -14.68 -15.19 -3.53
N VAL A 220 -13.54 -15.04 -2.86
CA VAL A 220 -12.47 -14.10 -3.20
C VAL A 220 -11.17 -14.87 -3.35
N GLU A 221 -10.44 -14.59 -4.42
CA GLU A 221 -9.09 -15.11 -4.64
C GLU A 221 -8.10 -13.96 -4.67
N ILE A 222 -7.10 -14.01 -3.79
CA ILE A 222 -6.02 -13.04 -3.70
C ILE A 222 -4.71 -13.75 -4.05
N GLY A 223 -3.99 -13.21 -5.03
CA GLY A 223 -2.70 -13.71 -5.49
C GLY A 223 -1.56 -13.48 -4.50
N ASN A 224 -0.35 -13.65 -4.99
CA ASN A 224 0.88 -13.53 -4.21
C ASN A 224 1.38 -12.09 -4.13
N ASP A 225 2.14 -11.79 -3.07
CA ASP A 225 2.82 -10.51 -2.87
C ASP A 225 1.87 -9.32 -2.90
N VAL A 226 0.64 -9.49 -2.39
CA VAL A 226 -0.40 -8.45 -2.34
C VAL A 226 -0.36 -7.69 -1.01
N PHE A 227 -0.57 -6.37 -1.08
CA PHE A 227 -0.79 -5.53 0.10
C PHE A 227 -2.19 -4.93 0.05
N ILE A 228 -2.97 -5.09 1.12
CA ILE A 228 -4.28 -4.47 1.30
C ILE A 228 -4.26 -3.58 2.54
N GLY A 229 -4.53 -2.29 2.35
CA GLY A 229 -4.57 -1.27 3.40
C GLY A 229 -5.72 -1.47 4.39
N SER A 230 -5.80 -0.58 5.38
CA SER A 230 -6.77 -0.67 6.46
C SER A 230 -8.18 -0.27 6.02
N ASN A 231 -9.19 -0.84 6.68
CA ASN A 231 -10.60 -0.53 6.45
C ASN A 231 -11.03 -0.69 4.99
N CYS A 232 -10.48 -1.68 4.28
CA CYS A 232 -10.93 -2.03 2.93
C CYS A 232 -12.07 -3.04 2.99
N ASN A 233 -12.86 -3.08 1.91
CA ASN A 233 -13.92 -4.05 1.72
C ASN A 233 -13.73 -4.74 0.37
N VAL A 234 -13.54 -6.05 0.38
CA VAL A 234 -13.49 -6.89 -0.83
C VAL A 234 -14.64 -7.89 -0.76
N ASP A 235 -15.66 -7.68 -1.58
CA ASP A 235 -16.86 -8.50 -1.56
C ASP A 235 -16.64 -9.79 -2.36
N ARG A 236 -17.21 -10.90 -1.89
CA ARG A 236 -17.22 -12.15 -2.66
C ARG A 236 -18.11 -12.02 -3.89
N GLY A 237 -17.70 -12.69 -4.96
CA GLY A 237 -18.46 -12.66 -6.20
C GLY A 237 -19.81 -13.41 -6.08
N HIS A 238 -20.74 -13.08 -6.96
CA HIS A 238 -22.08 -13.65 -6.94
C HIS A 238 -22.05 -15.16 -7.25
N ILE A 239 -21.51 -15.55 -8.40
CA ILE A 239 -21.27 -16.95 -8.80
C ILE A 239 -19.78 -17.19 -8.92
N ASP A 240 -19.12 -16.50 -9.86
CA ASP A 240 -17.67 -16.51 -10.00
C ASP A 240 -16.99 -15.71 -8.90
N ASN A 241 -15.69 -15.90 -8.72
CA ASN A 241 -14.91 -15.25 -7.68
C ASN A 241 -14.59 -13.78 -8.03
N THR A 242 -14.51 -12.94 -7.01
CA THR A 242 -13.76 -11.68 -7.10
C THR A 242 -12.27 -12.01 -7.06
N THR A 243 -11.46 -11.47 -7.96
CA THR A 243 -10.03 -11.83 -8.06
C THR A 243 -9.12 -10.61 -7.93
N ILE A 244 -8.06 -10.76 -7.15
CA ILE A 244 -6.97 -9.78 -7.01
C ILE A 244 -5.68 -10.46 -7.42
N GLY A 245 -5.09 -10.04 -8.53
CA GLY A 245 -3.88 -10.63 -9.08
C GLY A 245 -2.62 -10.34 -8.26
N ASP A 246 -1.53 -11.01 -8.64
CA ASP A 246 -0.24 -10.89 -7.97
C ASP A 246 0.28 -9.44 -7.95
N PHE A 247 1.03 -9.09 -6.91
CA PHE A 247 1.69 -7.80 -6.75
C PHE A 247 0.76 -6.57 -6.71
N VAL A 248 -0.55 -6.76 -6.55
CA VAL A 248 -1.49 -5.65 -6.41
C VAL A 248 -1.23 -4.89 -5.10
N ARG A 249 -1.37 -3.56 -5.14
CA ARG A 249 -1.26 -2.67 -3.98
C ARG A 249 -2.57 -1.92 -3.80
N VAL A 250 -3.29 -2.22 -2.72
CA VAL A 250 -4.54 -1.56 -2.34
C VAL A 250 -4.27 -0.70 -1.12
N ASP A 251 -4.52 0.59 -1.22
CA ASP A 251 -4.41 1.55 -0.13
C ASP A 251 -5.67 1.54 0.74
N ASN A 252 -5.69 2.35 1.80
CA ASN A 252 -6.75 2.35 2.81
C ASN A 252 -8.12 2.76 2.23
N GLN A 253 -9.18 2.23 2.82
CA GLN A 253 -10.57 2.59 2.51
C GLN A 253 -10.96 2.34 1.04
N VAL A 254 -10.34 1.36 0.38
CA VAL A 254 -10.75 0.93 -0.96
C VAL A 254 -11.91 -0.06 -0.86
N HIS A 255 -12.89 0.11 -1.75
CA HIS A 255 -14.00 -0.83 -1.91
C HIS A 255 -13.90 -1.54 -3.26
N ILE A 256 -13.87 -2.87 -3.22
CA ILE A 256 -13.89 -3.77 -4.38
C ILE A 256 -15.17 -4.60 -4.27
N ALA A 257 -16.17 -4.26 -5.07
CA ALA A 257 -17.43 -4.99 -5.07
C ALA A 257 -17.30 -6.39 -5.71
N HIS A 258 -18.39 -7.13 -5.65
CA HIS A 258 -18.50 -8.50 -6.14
C HIS A 258 -18.09 -8.64 -7.63
N ASN A 259 -17.46 -9.77 -7.98
CA ASN A 259 -17.05 -10.14 -9.34
C ASN A 259 -16.02 -9.21 -9.99
N CYS A 260 -15.41 -8.29 -9.25
CA CYS A 260 -14.32 -7.50 -9.79
C CYS A 260 -13.12 -8.40 -10.11
N GLN A 261 -12.39 -8.06 -11.16
CA GLN A 261 -11.15 -8.71 -11.57
C GLN A 261 -10.05 -7.66 -11.62
N ILE A 262 -9.06 -7.77 -10.73
CA ILE A 262 -7.96 -6.81 -10.64
C ILE A 262 -6.69 -7.46 -11.16
N GLY A 263 -6.22 -6.99 -12.32
CA GLY A 263 -5.01 -7.49 -12.97
C GLY A 263 -3.75 -7.23 -12.14
N LYS A 264 -2.73 -8.08 -12.37
CA LYS A 264 -1.44 -8.04 -11.65
C LYS A 264 -0.78 -6.65 -11.69
N ASN A 265 0.03 -6.35 -10.68
CA ASN A 265 0.77 -5.08 -10.52
C ASN A 265 -0.11 -3.81 -10.49
N SER A 266 -1.44 -3.94 -10.36
CA SER A 266 -2.31 -2.77 -10.29
C SER A 266 -2.20 -2.07 -8.92
N ILE A 267 -2.39 -0.75 -8.92
CA ILE A 267 -2.30 0.10 -7.74
C ILE A 267 -3.63 0.82 -7.58
N LEU A 268 -4.29 0.62 -6.44
CA LEU A 268 -5.55 1.24 -6.09
C LEU A 268 -5.30 2.17 -4.89
N ALA A 269 -5.21 3.47 -5.14
CA ALA A 269 -4.98 4.46 -4.09
C ALA A 269 -6.26 4.71 -3.26
N GLY A 270 -6.07 5.32 -2.08
CA GLY A 270 -7.10 5.34 -1.04
C GLY A 270 -8.43 5.94 -1.47
N LYS A 271 -9.51 5.42 -0.91
CA LYS A 271 -10.91 5.78 -1.22
C LYS A 271 -11.35 5.48 -2.65
N SER A 272 -10.58 4.71 -3.42
CA SER A 272 -11.08 4.20 -4.70
C SER A 272 -12.21 3.20 -4.46
N ALA A 273 -13.25 3.25 -5.31
CA ALA A 273 -14.40 2.37 -5.22
C ALA A 273 -14.73 1.79 -6.60
N LEU A 274 -14.83 0.46 -6.65
CA LEU A 274 -15.21 -0.30 -7.83
C LEU A 274 -16.58 -0.91 -7.59
N SER A 275 -17.53 -0.62 -8.46
CA SER A 275 -18.82 -1.32 -8.50
C SER A 275 -18.68 -2.74 -9.06
N GLY A 276 -19.75 -3.52 -8.99
CA GLY A 276 -19.72 -4.95 -9.34
C GLY A 276 -19.24 -5.22 -10.76
N SER A 277 -18.52 -6.33 -10.93
CA SER A 277 -18.04 -6.82 -12.24
C SER A 277 -17.10 -5.84 -12.99
N VAL A 278 -16.40 -4.96 -12.28
CA VAL A 278 -15.35 -4.14 -12.90
C VAL A 278 -14.10 -4.98 -13.17
N ASN A 279 -13.56 -4.88 -14.40
CA ASN A 279 -12.33 -5.54 -14.81
C ASN A 279 -11.22 -4.51 -15.03
N LEU A 280 -10.17 -4.57 -14.22
CA LEU A 280 -8.93 -3.82 -14.43
C LEU A 280 -7.88 -4.75 -15.04
N GLY A 281 -7.33 -4.37 -16.18
CA GLY A 281 -6.17 -5.03 -16.76
C GLY A 281 -4.92 -4.91 -15.88
N GLU A 282 -3.82 -5.49 -16.34
CA GLU A 282 -2.54 -5.44 -15.64
C GLU A 282 -1.95 -4.02 -15.58
N ASN A 283 -1.19 -3.71 -14.53
CA ASN A 283 -0.51 -2.42 -14.34
C ASN A 283 -1.46 -1.20 -14.40
N VAL A 284 -2.72 -1.36 -13.98
CA VAL A 284 -3.65 -0.23 -13.89
C VAL A 284 -3.40 0.56 -12.61
N ILE A 285 -3.37 1.88 -12.71
CA ILE A 285 -3.21 2.77 -11.57
C ILE A 285 -4.49 3.59 -11.40
N LEU A 286 -5.18 3.39 -10.29
CA LEU A 286 -6.22 4.29 -9.80
C LEU A 286 -5.60 5.23 -8.77
N ALA A 287 -5.58 6.52 -9.08
CA ALA A 287 -5.25 7.53 -8.07
C ALA A 287 -6.39 7.70 -7.05
N GLY A 288 -6.17 8.50 -6.00
CA GLY A 288 -7.11 8.55 -4.87
C GLY A 288 -8.53 9.00 -5.26
N ASP A 289 -9.53 8.45 -4.58
CA ASP A 289 -10.96 8.78 -4.77
C ASP A 289 -11.47 8.56 -6.22
N VAL A 290 -10.96 7.53 -6.91
CA VAL A 290 -11.53 7.10 -8.20
C VAL A 290 -12.79 6.27 -7.97
N GLY A 291 -13.84 6.53 -8.74
CA GLY A 291 -15.05 5.72 -8.75
C GLY A 291 -15.26 5.09 -10.13
N ILE A 292 -15.57 3.80 -10.19
CA ILE A 292 -15.87 3.11 -11.46
C ILE A 292 -17.22 2.41 -11.32
N VAL A 293 -18.14 2.69 -12.27
CA VAL A 293 -19.46 2.05 -12.30
C VAL A 293 -19.36 0.58 -12.69
N ASP A 294 -20.47 -0.14 -12.55
CA ASP A 294 -20.54 -1.58 -12.75
C ASP A 294 -20.24 -1.99 -14.20
N ASN A 295 -19.74 -3.22 -14.37
CA ASN A 295 -19.50 -3.82 -15.69
C ASN A 295 -18.53 -3.03 -16.61
N ILE A 296 -17.64 -2.22 -16.02
CA ILE A 296 -16.63 -1.48 -16.76
C ILE A 296 -15.33 -2.27 -16.88
N THR A 297 -14.75 -2.26 -18.07
CA THR A 297 -13.40 -2.77 -18.37
C THR A 297 -12.43 -1.62 -18.62
N ILE A 298 -11.32 -1.62 -17.88
CA ILE A 298 -10.18 -0.73 -18.08
C ILE A 298 -8.99 -1.55 -18.57
N GLY A 299 -8.52 -1.29 -19.78
CA GLY A 299 -7.39 -2.00 -20.35
C GLY A 299 -6.09 -1.79 -19.56
N ARG A 300 -5.15 -2.72 -19.73
CA ARG A 300 -3.83 -2.71 -19.08
C ARG A 300 -3.05 -1.42 -19.29
N ASN A 301 -2.09 -1.14 -18.40
CA ASN A 301 -1.21 0.03 -18.42
C ASN A 301 -1.95 1.37 -18.42
N SER A 302 -3.20 1.39 -17.92
CA SER A 302 -4.00 2.61 -17.86
C SER A 302 -3.79 3.36 -16.55
N LEU A 303 -3.88 4.68 -16.60
CA LEU A 303 -3.83 5.56 -15.45
C LEU A 303 -5.15 6.33 -15.35
N ILE A 304 -5.77 6.28 -14.18
CA ILE A 304 -6.97 7.04 -13.85
C ILE A 304 -6.59 8.10 -12.81
N SER A 305 -6.75 9.38 -13.16
CA SER A 305 -6.40 10.49 -12.27
C SER A 305 -7.36 10.60 -11.08
N ALA A 306 -6.88 11.22 -10.00
CA ALA A 306 -7.61 11.31 -8.74
C ALA A 306 -8.98 11.97 -8.91
N GLY A 307 -9.98 11.52 -8.15
CA GLY A 307 -11.34 12.04 -8.17
C GLY A 307 -12.19 11.67 -9.40
N THR A 308 -11.60 10.97 -10.39
CA THR A 308 -12.30 10.64 -11.63
C THR A 308 -13.41 9.63 -11.39
N LYS A 309 -14.59 9.87 -11.99
CA LYS A 309 -15.71 8.92 -12.03
C LYS A 309 -15.86 8.36 -13.44
N VAL A 310 -15.75 7.05 -13.59
CA VAL A 310 -15.65 6.34 -14.86
C VAL A 310 -16.98 5.66 -15.16
N PHE A 311 -17.55 5.98 -16.32
CA PHE A 311 -18.88 5.51 -16.76
C PHE A 311 -18.87 4.66 -18.04
N LYS A 312 -17.69 4.37 -18.60
CA LYS A 312 -17.54 3.60 -19.83
C LYS A 312 -16.21 2.86 -19.87
N ASN A 313 -16.13 1.86 -20.75
CA ASN A 313 -14.93 1.10 -21.01
C ASN A 313 -13.83 1.97 -21.62
N PHE A 314 -12.58 1.61 -21.33
CA PHE A 314 -11.40 2.24 -21.92
C PHE A 314 -10.40 1.17 -22.38
N PRO A 315 -9.79 1.35 -23.56
CA PRO A 315 -8.78 0.42 -24.07
C PRO A 315 -7.48 0.50 -23.24
N GLU A 316 -6.54 -0.39 -23.54
CA GLU A 316 -5.20 -0.36 -22.96
C GLU A 316 -4.47 0.96 -23.18
N ASN A 317 -3.51 1.25 -22.30
CA ASN A 317 -2.66 2.46 -22.30
C ASN A 317 -3.46 3.77 -22.18
N SER A 318 -4.66 3.73 -21.63
CA SER A 318 -5.51 4.92 -21.48
C SER A 318 -5.03 5.82 -20.35
N LYS A 319 -5.03 7.13 -20.59
CA LYS A 319 -4.86 8.16 -19.55
C LYS A 319 -6.19 8.87 -19.36
N ILE A 320 -6.87 8.55 -18.28
CA ILE A 320 -8.25 8.94 -18.00
C ILE A 320 -8.22 9.97 -16.88
N GLY A 321 -8.91 11.08 -17.06
CA GLY A 321 -9.03 12.08 -16.01
C GLY A 321 -10.28 12.92 -16.11
N GLY A 322 -10.75 13.36 -14.95
CA GLY A 322 -11.90 14.25 -14.77
C GLY A 322 -12.00 14.73 -13.33
N TYR A 323 -12.73 15.82 -13.12
CA TYR A 323 -12.92 16.52 -11.83
C TYR A 323 -11.66 17.23 -11.29
N PRO A 324 -11.43 18.50 -11.66
CA PRO A 324 -10.69 19.38 -10.75
C PRO A 324 -11.60 20.42 -10.13
N ALA A 325 -11.29 20.70 -8.85
CA ALA A 325 -11.66 21.94 -8.21
C ALA A 325 -11.26 23.13 -9.08
N ARG A 326 -12.13 24.12 -9.13
CA ARG A 326 -11.94 25.36 -9.86
C ARG A 326 -12.55 26.49 -9.04
N SER A 327 -12.31 27.73 -9.44
CA SER A 327 -12.97 28.87 -8.78
C SER A 327 -14.49 28.71 -8.86
N LEU A 328 -15.20 29.14 -7.83
CA LEU A 328 -16.67 29.07 -7.79
C LEU A 328 -17.29 29.75 -9.02
N TYR A 329 -16.75 30.91 -9.40
CA TYR A 329 -17.22 31.67 -10.56
C TYR A 329 -17.03 30.93 -11.88
N ASP A 330 -15.90 30.25 -12.08
CA ASP A 330 -15.66 29.48 -13.31
C ASP A 330 -16.58 28.27 -13.38
N TRP A 331 -16.81 27.59 -12.24
CA TRP A 331 -17.78 26.49 -12.17
C TRP A 331 -19.19 26.96 -12.55
N GLN A 332 -19.68 28.05 -11.93
CA GLN A 332 -21.00 28.61 -12.24
C GLN A 332 -21.15 29.01 -13.71
N LYS A 333 -20.13 29.69 -14.28
CA LYS A 333 -20.13 30.07 -15.70
C LYS A 333 -20.25 28.86 -16.63
N ILE A 334 -19.59 27.75 -16.30
CA ILE A 334 -19.68 26.51 -17.08
C ILE A 334 -21.08 25.90 -16.99
N GLN A 335 -21.69 25.86 -15.80
CA GLN A 335 -23.06 25.33 -15.64
C GLN A 335 -24.07 26.13 -16.46
N VAL A 336 -23.99 27.48 -16.43
CA VAL A 336 -24.86 28.34 -17.23
C VAL A 336 -24.69 28.07 -18.73
N LYS A 337 -23.44 27.90 -19.19
CA LYS A 337 -23.16 27.60 -20.60
C LYS A 337 -23.71 26.22 -21.02
N LEU A 338 -23.54 25.20 -20.19
CA LEU A 338 -24.07 23.86 -20.44
C LEU A 338 -25.61 23.88 -20.55
N ASN A 339 -26.30 24.56 -19.62
CA ASN A 339 -27.75 24.69 -19.66
C ASN A 339 -28.25 25.39 -20.94
N LYS A 340 -27.53 26.43 -21.40
CA LYS A 340 -27.82 27.12 -22.67
C LYS A 340 -27.56 26.25 -23.91
N MET A 341 -26.64 25.29 -23.84
CA MET A 341 -26.41 24.34 -24.93
C MET A 341 -27.52 23.29 -24.97
N LEU A 342 -27.92 22.76 -23.81
CA LEU A 342 -29.00 21.78 -23.71
C LEU A 342 -30.33 22.34 -24.24
N SER A 343 -30.66 23.61 -23.96
CA SER A 343 -31.90 24.22 -24.45
C SER A 343 -31.96 24.42 -25.97
N LYS A 344 -30.84 24.23 -26.68
CA LYS A 344 -30.74 24.31 -28.15
C LYS A 344 -30.84 22.96 -28.85
N ILE A 345 -30.78 21.86 -28.09
CA ILE A 345 -30.97 20.50 -28.61
C ILE A 345 -32.47 20.21 -28.48
N LYS A 346 -33.22 20.44 -29.55
CA LYS A 346 -34.64 20.08 -29.68
C LYS A 346 -34.78 18.91 -30.64
#